data_AF-A0A9E5Q0L3-F1
#
_entry.id   AF-A0A9E5Q0L3-F1
#
_cell.length_a   1.000
_cell.length_b   1.000
_cell.length_c   1.000
_cell.angle_alpha   90.00
_cell.angle_beta   90.00
_cell.angle_gamma   90.00
#
_symmetry.space_group_name_H-M   'P 1'
#
loop_
_entity.id
_entity.type
_entity.pdbx_description
1 polymer ?
#
loop_
_entity_poly.entity_id
_entity_poly.type
_entity_poly.pdbx_seq_one_letter_code
_entity_poly.pdbx_strand_id
1 'polypeptide(L)'
;MTATPTQALAAKQKEMLLVMTTLSFIEDNGLMSSSQLSAAKKSLQALFIRTSGEETMLRQLIEMLRVNHDIHEAFGAISKVSIRISTGVHTITRKLSYVGQYVTTLSLTPQENSEFFEPLLEFMQKFRLEIIRFNQCIERYLSLRETEAKHAQAVLIAEEASERLKSRLSGSLALNTRGEAERILKNEVITNFDYATTLSELRDAANASKRATQEIERSLFNLRLMCQMAMNPQMRDKADVKAATNPNHDVFAHFALALTRFPRIVSIKDFIVELFKLCQCAYGMFALDFDNLSKAVDAIANNPKEYFDAKDEDADIKGKRDKLKKYEGLIPFLESAHASMASGQDAAFGKFSKQISELMTTKDARWAHISESLLMAKVAAEADLTTRLNAA
;
A
#
# COMPACT_ATOMS: atom_id res chain seq x y z
N MET A 1 25.27 -33.74 -9.80
CA MET A 1 24.74 -34.99 -10.37
C MET A 1 23.71 -34.61 -11.42
N THR A 2 23.97 -34.92 -12.69
CA THR A 2 23.10 -34.53 -13.82
C THR A 2 21.89 -35.46 -13.88
N ALA A 3 20.68 -34.92 -13.80
CA ALA A 3 19.44 -35.68 -13.92
C ALA A 3 19.38 -36.43 -15.26
N THR A 4 18.87 -37.67 -15.24
CA THR A 4 18.67 -38.42 -16.48
C THR A 4 17.57 -37.76 -17.34
N PRO A 5 17.60 -37.89 -18.69
CA PRO A 5 16.64 -37.22 -19.59
C PRO A 5 15.16 -37.50 -19.24
N THR A 6 14.88 -38.71 -18.75
CA THR A 6 13.55 -39.15 -18.30
C THR A 6 13.12 -38.51 -16.98
N GLN A 7 14.04 -38.29 -16.02
CA GLN A 7 13.77 -37.57 -14.78
C GLN A 7 13.52 -36.08 -15.03
N ALA A 8 14.27 -35.47 -15.96
CA ALA A 8 14.07 -34.08 -16.35
C ALA A 8 12.70 -33.84 -17.00
N LEU A 9 12.24 -34.77 -17.85
CA LEU A 9 10.91 -34.71 -18.46
C LEU A 9 9.79 -34.85 -17.42
N ALA A 10 9.95 -35.78 -16.46
CA ALA A 10 8.98 -35.99 -15.39
C ALA A 10 8.89 -34.78 -14.44
N ALA A 11 10.02 -34.16 -14.08
CA ALA A 11 10.04 -32.94 -13.27
C ALA A 11 9.33 -31.78 -13.98
N LYS A 12 9.55 -31.63 -15.29
CA LYS A 12 8.91 -30.61 -16.13
C LYS A 12 7.40 -30.78 -16.20
N GLN A 13 6.91 -32.01 -16.39
CA GLN A 13 5.47 -32.31 -16.40
C GLN A 13 4.79 -31.98 -15.05
N LYS A 14 5.47 -32.27 -13.93
CA LYS A 14 4.99 -31.94 -12.58
C LYS A 14 4.91 -30.42 -12.36
N GLU A 15 5.94 -29.68 -12.75
CA GLU A 15 5.94 -28.21 -12.66
C GLU A 15 4.82 -27.61 -13.52
N MET A 16 4.67 -28.09 -14.75
CA MET A 16 3.63 -27.61 -15.67
C MET A 16 2.23 -27.81 -15.11
N LEU A 17 1.94 -28.95 -14.48
CA LEU A 17 0.65 -29.19 -13.84
C LEU A 17 0.36 -28.13 -12.77
N LEU A 18 1.33 -27.84 -11.90
CA LEU A 18 1.16 -26.81 -10.86
C LEU A 18 1.00 -25.42 -11.47
N VAL A 19 1.84 -25.03 -12.43
CA VAL A 19 1.76 -23.71 -13.04
C VAL A 19 0.44 -23.53 -13.80
N MET A 20 -0.01 -24.52 -14.59
CA MET A 20 -1.28 -24.44 -15.32
C MET A 20 -2.48 -24.38 -14.37
N THR A 21 -2.47 -25.20 -13.32
CA THR A 21 -3.50 -25.15 -12.26
C THR A 21 -3.56 -23.75 -11.65
N THR A 22 -2.39 -23.18 -11.36
CA THR A 22 -2.30 -21.86 -10.74
C THR A 22 -2.78 -20.76 -11.68
N LEU A 23 -2.39 -20.79 -12.95
CA LEU A 23 -2.83 -19.80 -13.94
C LEU A 23 -4.33 -19.86 -14.18
N SER A 24 -4.93 -21.06 -14.25
CA SER A 24 -6.39 -21.22 -14.34
C SER A 24 -7.07 -20.62 -13.12
N PHE A 25 -6.58 -20.91 -11.91
CA PHE A 25 -7.13 -20.34 -10.69
C PHE A 25 -6.99 -18.81 -10.64
N ILE A 26 -5.84 -18.26 -11.04
CA ILE A 26 -5.61 -16.81 -11.11
C ILE A 26 -6.59 -16.15 -12.09
N GLU A 27 -6.80 -16.76 -13.26
CA GLU A 27 -7.70 -16.26 -14.31
C GLU A 27 -9.15 -16.23 -13.83
N ASP A 28 -9.63 -17.33 -13.26
CA ASP A 28 -11.01 -17.46 -12.77
C ASP A 28 -11.33 -16.48 -11.61
N ASN A 29 -10.29 -16.03 -10.90
CA ASN A 29 -10.43 -15.22 -9.71
C ASN A 29 -9.91 -13.78 -9.84
N GLY A 30 -9.36 -13.40 -11.00
CA GLY A 30 -8.82 -12.06 -11.25
C GLY A 30 -7.69 -11.65 -10.29
N LEU A 31 -6.75 -12.56 -10.01
CA LEU A 31 -5.63 -12.35 -9.08
C LEU A 31 -4.36 -11.77 -9.74
N MET A 32 -4.42 -11.45 -11.01
CA MET A 32 -3.34 -10.79 -11.76
C MET A 32 -3.97 -9.90 -12.81
N SER A 33 -3.29 -8.80 -13.15
CA SER A 33 -3.76 -7.97 -14.26
C SER A 33 -3.66 -8.73 -15.57
N SER A 34 -4.48 -8.34 -16.55
CA SER A 34 -4.50 -9.00 -17.87
C SER A 34 -3.11 -9.04 -18.52
N SER A 35 -2.27 -8.02 -18.25
CA SER A 35 -0.91 -7.94 -18.77
C SER A 35 0.02 -8.97 -18.12
N GLN A 36 -0.05 -9.13 -16.79
CA GLN A 36 0.72 -10.13 -16.04
C GLN A 36 0.33 -11.55 -16.46
N LEU A 37 -0.98 -11.80 -16.59
CA LEU A 37 -1.51 -13.11 -16.98
C LEU A 37 -1.09 -13.50 -18.41
N SER A 38 -1.12 -12.56 -19.35
CA SER A 38 -0.63 -12.76 -20.72
C SER A 38 0.87 -13.07 -20.74
N ALA A 39 1.67 -12.33 -19.97
CA ALA A 39 3.11 -12.55 -19.86
C ALA A 39 3.42 -13.94 -19.27
N ALA A 40 2.74 -14.33 -18.19
CA ALA A 40 2.91 -15.63 -17.57
C ALA A 40 2.52 -16.78 -18.52
N LYS A 41 1.41 -16.66 -19.26
CA LYS A 41 1.02 -17.64 -20.30
C LYS A 41 2.05 -17.75 -21.42
N LYS A 42 2.67 -16.65 -21.86
CA LYS A 42 3.75 -16.67 -22.86
C LYS A 42 5.02 -17.32 -22.31
N SER A 43 5.39 -17.05 -21.06
CA SER A 43 6.51 -17.72 -20.39
C SER A 43 6.27 -19.23 -20.26
N LEU A 44 5.03 -19.66 -19.99
CA LEU A 44 4.64 -21.06 -19.99
C LEU A 44 4.84 -21.72 -21.37
N GLN A 45 4.43 -21.03 -22.45
CA GLN A 45 4.67 -21.48 -23.83
C GLN A 45 6.16 -21.57 -24.16
N ALA A 46 6.98 -20.62 -23.67
CA ALA A 46 8.43 -20.68 -23.85
C ALA A 46 9.07 -21.87 -23.08
N LEU A 47 8.54 -22.19 -21.90
CA LEU A 47 8.91 -23.38 -21.14
C LEU A 47 8.57 -24.68 -21.88
N PHE A 48 7.45 -24.72 -22.63
CA PHE A 48 7.16 -25.85 -23.52
C PHE A 48 8.26 -26.03 -24.59
N ILE A 49 8.74 -24.93 -25.18
CA ILE A 49 9.66 -24.93 -26.34
C ILE A 49 11.13 -25.16 -25.95
N ARG A 50 11.58 -24.67 -24.79
CA ARG A 50 13.00 -24.76 -24.38
C ARG A 50 13.26 -25.86 -23.34
N THR A 51 14.40 -26.53 -23.48
CA THR A 51 14.93 -27.58 -22.58
C THR A 51 15.86 -27.00 -21.51
N SER A 52 15.55 -25.84 -20.91
CA SER A 52 16.34 -25.31 -19.79
C SER A 52 15.73 -25.74 -18.47
N GLY A 53 16.42 -26.65 -17.78
CA GLY A 53 15.93 -27.34 -16.58
C GLY A 53 16.28 -26.66 -15.26
N GLU A 54 15.68 -25.51 -14.95
CA GLU A 54 15.65 -25.04 -13.57
C GLU A 54 14.25 -24.56 -13.18
N GLU A 55 13.80 -25.00 -11.99
CA GLU A 55 12.55 -24.70 -11.28
C GLU A 55 12.36 -23.19 -11.04
N THR A 56 12.09 -22.45 -12.11
CA THR A 56 12.14 -20.98 -12.10
C THR A 56 10.77 -20.34 -12.26
N MET A 57 9.84 -20.98 -12.98
CA MET A 57 8.56 -20.35 -13.29
C MET A 57 7.59 -20.40 -12.11
N LEU A 58 7.49 -21.54 -11.42
CA LEU A 58 6.63 -21.63 -10.23
C LEU A 58 7.08 -20.63 -9.15
N ARG A 59 8.40 -20.50 -8.94
CA ARG A 59 8.97 -19.53 -8.01
C ARG A 59 8.68 -18.08 -8.45
N GLN A 60 8.91 -17.75 -9.72
CA GLN A 60 8.55 -16.43 -10.26
C GLN A 60 7.07 -16.11 -10.06
N LEU A 61 6.19 -17.09 -10.28
CA LEU A 61 4.76 -16.91 -10.12
C LEU A 61 4.36 -16.74 -8.65
N ILE A 62 5.00 -17.45 -7.71
CA ILE A 62 4.83 -17.21 -6.26
C ILE A 62 5.27 -15.78 -5.91
N GLU A 63 6.41 -15.32 -6.41
CA GLU A 63 6.88 -13.95 -6.16
C GLU A 63 5.93 -12.89 -6.73
N MET A 64 5.40 -13.08 -7.95
CA MET A 64 4.38 -12.19 -8.51
C MET A 64 3.10 -12.16 -7.67
N LEU A 65 2.66 -13.32 -7.16
CA LEU A 65 1.50 -13.41 -6.27
C LEU A 65 1.76 -12.70 -4.93
N ARG A 66 2.97 -12.78 -4.38
CA ARG A 66 3.37 -12.04 -3.17
C ARG A 66 3.34 -10.53 -3.39
N VAL A 67 3.91 -10.05 -4.51
CA VAL A 67 3.85 -8.64 -4.87
C VAL A 67 2.40 -8.16 -4.99
N ASN A 68 1.53 -8.91 -5.68
CA ASN A 68 0.12 -8.53 -5.79
C ASN A 68 -0.59 -8.57 -4.43
N HIS A 69 -0.31 -9.56 -3.58
CA HIS A 69 -0.81 -9.60 -2.20
C HIS A 69 -0.45 -8.33 -1.43
N ASP A 70 0.82 -7.95 -1.43
CA ASP A 70 1.34 -6.79 -0.68
C ASP A 70 0.72 -5.48 -1.17
N ILE A 71 0.46 -5.36 -2.48
CA ILE A 71 -0.24 -4.20 -3.06
C ILE A 71 -1.69 -4.14 -2.60
N HIS A 72 -2.41 -5.26 -2.60
CA HIS A 72 -3.79 -5.30 -2.11
C HIS A 72 -3.87 -4.98 -0.61
N GLU A 73 -2.91 -5.48 0.18
CA GLU A 73 -2.79 -5.15 1.61
C GLU A 73 -2.52 -3.66 1.82
N ALA A 74 -1.54 -3.09 1.08
CA ALA A 74 -1.19 -1.68 1.14
C ALA A 74 -2.38 -0.77 0.79
N PHE A 75 -3.15 -1.10 -0.25
CA PHE A 75 -4.36 -0.36 -0.60
C PHE A 75 -5.39 -0.37 0.54
N GLY A 76 -5.65 -1.57 1.10
CA GLY A 76 -6.56 -1.74 2.22
C GLY A 76 -6.12 -0.93 3.44
N ALA A 77 -4.82 -0.92 3.73
CA ALA A 77 -4.22 -0.13 4.80
C ALA A 77 -4.39 1.38 4.56
N ILE A 78 -4.06 1.89 3.37
CA ILE A 78 -4.19 3.31 3.02
C ILE A 78 -5.63 3.79 3.18
N SER A 79 -6.60 3.05 2.62
CA SER A 79 -8.02 3.39 2.73
C SER A 79 -8.50 3.39 4.18
N LYS A 80 -8.16 2.34 4.94
CA LYS A 80 -8.55 2.21 6.35
C LYS A 80 -7.96 3.32 7.22
N VAL A 81 -6.68 3.63 7.04
CA VAL A 81 -5.98 4.66 7.81
C VAL A 81 -6.52 6.05 7.45
N SER A 82 -6.71 6.36 6.16
CA SER A 82 -7.29 7.62 5.71
C SER A 82 -8.68 7.86 6.31
N ILE A 83 -9.60 6.88 6.20
CA ILE A 83 -10.93 6.96 6.80
C ILE A 83 -10.86 7.15 8.31
N ARG A 84 -9.94 6.45 8.99
CA ARG A 84 -9.74 6.56 10.44
C ARG A 84 -9.29 7.97 10.83
N ILE A 85 -8.32 8.56 10.13
CA ILE A 85 -7.87 9.94 10.37
C ILE A 85 -9.02 10.91 10.19
N SER A 86 -9.74 10.86 9.06
CA SER A 86 -10.84 11.78 8.78
C SER A 86 -12.00 11.65 9.79
N THR A 87 -12.33 10.41 10.19
CA THR A 87 -13.34 10.16 11.23
C THR A 87 -12.90 10.68 12.60
N GLY A 88 -11.62 10.50 12.94
CA GLY A 88 -11.01 11.03 14.17
C GLY A 88 -11.07 12.56 14.22
N VAL A 89 -10.63 13.21 13.14
CA VAL A 89 -10.69 14.67 12.95
C VAL A 89 -12.12 15.19 13.11
N HIS A 90 -13.08 14.55 12.45
CA HIS A 90 -14.49 14.93 12.54
C HIS A 90 -15.04 14.78 13.96
N THR A 91 -14.73 13.67 14.63
CA THR A 91 -15.18 13.38 15.99
C THR A 91 -14.62 14.39 17.00
N ILE A 92 -13.31 14.69 16.93
CA ILE A 92 -12.67 15.69 17.78
C ILE A 92 -13.28 17.07 17.51
N THR A 93 -13.39 17.46 16.23
CA THR A 93 -13.97 18.75 15.84
C THR A 93 -15.39 18.94 16.37
N ARG A 94 -16.23 17.89 16.30
CA ARG A 94 -17.59 17.91 16.84
C ARG A 94 -17.59 18.10 18.36
N LYS A 95 -16.72 17.39 19.10
CA LYS A 95 -16.58 17.56 20.55
C LYS A 95 -16.12 18.96 20.94
N LEU A 96 -15.12 19.52 20.24
CA LEU A 96 -14.65 20.89 20.48
C LEU A 96 -15.76 21.93 20.21
N SER A 97 -16.55 21.72 19.16
CA SER A 97 -17.66 22.61 18.81
C SER A 97 -18.78 22.55 19.86
N TYR A 98 -19.07 21.37 20.40
CA TYR A 98 -20.02 21.19 21.51
C TYR A 98 -19.56 21.92 22.77
N VAL A 99 -18.27 21.83 23.13
CA VAL A 99 -17.71 22.59 24.26
C VAL A 99 -17.85 24.09 24.03
N GLY A 100 -17.54 24.58 22.82
CA GLY A 100 -17.70 25.99 22.47
C GLY A 100 -19.13 26.47 22.68
N GLN A 101 -20.12 25.71 22.20
CA GLN A 101 -21.54 26.02 22.42
C GLN A 101 -21.92 25.98 23.91
N TYR A 102 -21.46 24.97 24.64
CA TYR A 102 -21.71 24.86 26.07
C TYR A 102 -21.22 26.11 26.82
N VAL A 103 -20.01 26.57 26.52
CA VAL A 103 -19.44 27.78 27.12
C VAL A 103 -20.29 29.02 26.83
N THR A 104 -20.82 29.17 25.61
CA THR A 104 -21.70 30.32 25.27
C THR A 104 -23.03 30.33 26.03
N THR A 105 -23.50 29.18 26.51
CA THR A 105 -24.72 29.09 27.33
C THR A 105 -24.51 29.42 28.80
N LEU A 106 -23.24 29.48 29.25
CA LEU A 106 -22.93 29.84 30.62
C LEU A 106 -23.06 31.36 30.80
N SER A 107 -23.75 31.79 31.86
CA SER A 107 -23.73 33.19 32.30
C SER A 107 -22.40 33.48 33.01
N LEU A 108 -21.36 33.75 32.22
CA LEU A 108 -19.99 34.01 32.68
C LEU A 108 -19.83 35.43 33.19
N THR A 109 -19.08 35.59 34.28
CA THR A 109 -18.58 36.92 34.68
C THR A 109 -17.46 37.37 33.74
N PRO A 110 -17.23 38.70 33.56
CA PRO A 110 -16.15 39.20 32.72
C PRO A 110 -14.76 38.68 33.13
N GLN A 111 -14.54 38.46 34.43
CA GLN A 111 -13.29 37.93 34.98
C GLN A 111 -13.11 36.43 34.70
N GLU A 112 -14.16 35.61 34.88
CA GLU A 112 -14.11 34.19 34.50
C GLU A 112 -13.83 34.02 33.00
N ASN A 113 -14.44 34.89 32.19
CA ASN A 113 -14.28 34.86 30.75
C ASN A 113 -12.84 35.16 30.32
N SER A 114 -12.27 36.29 30.76
CA SER A 114 -10.93 36.70 30.33
C SER A 114 -9.81 35.82 30.91
N GLU A 115 -9.95 35.33 32.15
CA GLU A 115 -8.89 34.58 32.81
C GLU A 115 -8.86 33.09 32.43
N PHE A 116 -9.95 32.54 31.89
CA PHE A 116 -9.99 31.11 31.56
C PHE A 116 -10.75 30.75 30.29
N PHE A 117 -12.02 31.15 30.14
CA PHE A 117 -12.83 30.66 29.01
C PHE A 117 -12.35 31.20 27.66
N GLU A 118 -11.87 32.45 27.58
CA GLU A 118 -11.29 33.02 26.36
C GLU A 118 -9.98 32.31 25.95
N PRO A 119 -8.97 32.14 26.83
CA PRO A 119 -7.80 31.30 26.54
C PRO A 119 -8.15 29.86 26.14
N LEU A 120 -9.16 29.25 26.78
CA LEU A 120 -9.63 27.91 26.46
C LEU A 120 -10.25 27.84 25.05
N LEU A 121 -11.13 28.78 24.70
CA LEU A 121 -11.77 28.86 23.39
C LEU A 121 -10.74 29.11 22.29
N GLU A 122 -9.78 30.00 22.52
CA GLU A 122 -8.69 30.29 21.58
C GLU A 122 -7.82 29.04 21.35
N PHE A 123 -7.44 28.34 22.43
CA PHE A 123 -6.71 27.07 22.35
C PHE A 123 -7.49 26.04 21.53
N MET A 124 -8.77 25.83 21.82
CA MET A 124 -9.61 24.86 21.11
C MET A 124 -9.76 25.20 19.63
N GLN A 125 -9.91 26.48 19.28
CA GLN A 125 -9.98 26.92 17.90
C GLN A 125 -8.66 26.64 17.16
N LYS A 126 -7.52 27.03 17.75
CA LYS A 126 -6.19 26.73 17.19
C LYS A 126 -5.99 25.23 17.02
N PHE A 127 -6.40 24.43 17.99
CA PHE A 127 -6.24 22.97 17.97
C PHE A 127 -7.09 22.33 16.88
N ARG A 128 -8.35 22.78 16.76
CA ARG A 128 -9.26 22.36 15.69
C ARG A 128 -8.66 22.67 14.31
N LEU A 129 -8.17 23.90 14.11
CA LEU A 129 -7.58 24.30 12.83
C LEU A 129 -6.36 23.44 12.47
N GLU A 130 -5.52 23.13 13.46
CA GLU A 130 -4.33 22.30 13.23
C GLU A 130 -4.69 20.86 12.88
N ILE A 131 -5.71 20.26 13.53
CA ILE A 131 -6.19 18.90 13.18
C ILE A 131 -6.82 18.87 11.79
N ILE A 132 -7.60 19.89 11.41
CA ILE A 132 -8.18 19.98 10.06
C ILE A 132 -7.06 20.11 9.02
N ARG A 133 -6.07 20.97 9.28
CA ARG A 133 -4.90 21.12 8.43
C ARG A 133 -4.13 19.81 8.28
N PHE A 134 -3.93 19.07 9.37
CA PHE A 134 -3.29 17.76 9.33
C PHE A 134 -4.03 16.81 8.38
N ASN A 135 -5.38 16.72 8.47
CA ASN A 135 -6.17 15.89 7.55
C ASN A 135 -6.00 16.31 6.08
N GLN A 136 -6.02 17.62 5.79
CA GLN A 136 -5.81 18.14 4.44
C GLN A 136 -4.39 17.83 3.91
N CYS A 137 -3.37 17.93 4.76
CA CYS A 137 -2.00 17.55 4.42
C CYS A 137 -1.89 16.05 4.10
N ILE A 138 -2.60 15.19 4.81
CA ILE A 138 -2.65 13.74 4.55
C ILE A 138 -3.31 13.44 3.19
N GLU A 139 -4.47 14.03 2.91
CA GLU A 139 -5.16 13.87 1.61
C GLU A 139 -4.28 14.33 0.44
N ARG A 140 -3.62 15.48 0.60
CA ARG A 140 -2.68 16.02 -0.39
C ARG A 140 -1.45 15.13 -0.55
N TYR A 141 -0.88 14.62 0.54
CA TYR A 141 0.26 13.70 0.52
C TYR A 141 -0.05 12.45 -0.29
N LEU A 142 -1.21 11.83 -0.09
CA LEU A 142 -1.63 10.65 -0.85
C LEU A 142 -1.76 10.97 -2.35
N SER A 143 -2.40 12.07 -2.71
CA SER A 143 -2.53 12.48 -4.12
C SER A 143 -1.17 12.74 -4.78
N LEU A 144 -0.24 13.41 -4.07
CA LEU A 144 1.10 13.67 -4.57
C LEU A 144 1.92 12.39 -4.73
N ARG A 145 1.80 11.45 -3.79
CA ARG A 145 2.46 10.14 -3.85
C ARG A 145 1.97 9.29 -5.01
N GLU A 146 0.68 9.30 -5.29
CA GLU A 146 0.15 8.66 -6.50
C GLU A 146 0.66 9.34 -7.77
N THR A 147 0.77 10.66 -7.78
CA THR A 147 1.29 11.41 -8.93
C THR A 147 2.77 11.09 -9.18
N GLU A 148 3.58 11.04 -8.12
CA GLU A 148 4.97 10.59 -8.15
C GLU A 148 5.08 9.17 -8.72
N ALA A 149 4.26 8.23 -8.26
CA ALA A 149 4.22 6.86 -8.76
C ALA A 149 3.84 6.78 -10.26
N LYS A 150 2.91 7.63 -10.73
CA LYS A 150 2.55 7.70 -12.17
C LYS A 150 3.72 8.18 -13.02
N HIS A 151 4.41 9.25 -12.61
CA HIS A 151 5.57 9.74 -13.35
C HIS A 151 6.73 8.74 -13.30
N ALA A 152 6.94 8.04 -12.19
CA ALA A 152 7.93 6.97 -12.09
C ALA A 152 7.65 5.86 -13.11
N GLN A 153 6.38 5.45 -13.23
CA GLN A 153 5.96 4.48 -14.24
C GLN A 153 6.15 5.01 -15.68
N ALA A 154 5.83 6.27 -15.94
CA ALA A 154 6.03 6.88 -17.25
C ALA A 154 7.51 6.90 -17.66
N VAL A 155 8.41 7.18 -16.72
CA VAL A 155 9.87 7.13 -16.92
C VAL A 155 10.32 5.71 -17.26
N LEU A 156 9.86 4.68 -16.53
CA LEU A 156 10.18 3.28 -16.84
C LEU A 156 9.73 2.87 -18.24
N ILE A 157 8.50 3.24 -18.62
CA ILE A 157 7.98 2.97 -19.99
C ILE A 157 8.84 3.68 -21.04
N ALA A 158 9.28 4.91 -20.75
CA ALA A 158 10.14 5.67 -21.65
C ALA A 158 11.53 5.06 -21.81
N GLU A 159 12.11 4.54 -20.73
CA GLU A 159 13.38 3.81 -20.76
C GLU A 159 13.25 2.52 -21.59
N GLU A 160 12.24 1.69 -21.32
CA GLU A 160 12.01 0.47 -22.10
C GLU A 160 11.78 0.76 -23.58
N ALA A 161 11.01 1.80 -23.91
CA ALA A 161 10.77 2.21 -25.29
C ALA A 161 12.06 2.67 -25.97
N SER A 162 12.88 3.45 -25.26
CA SER A 162 14.21 3.89 -25.72
C SER A 162 15.14 2.70 -25.97
N GLU A 163 15.18 1.72 -25.07
CA GLU A 163 15.98 0.50 -25.22
C GLU A 163 15.51 -0.37 -26.37
N ARG A 164 14.20 -0.62 -26.51
CA ARG A 164 13.62 -1.35 -27.64
C ARG A 164 13.91 -0.65 -28.97
N LEU A 165 13.92 0.67 -28.97
CA LEU A 165 14.26 1.43 -30.16
C LEU A 165 15.76 1.32 -30.48
N LYS A 166 16.65 1.47 -29.49
CA LYS A 166 18.09 1.22 -29.64
C LYS A 166 18.38 -0.20 -30.16
N SER A 167 17.67 -1.21 -29.68
CA SER A 167 17.83 -2.59 -30.16
C SER A 167 17.36 -2.77 -31.60
N ARG A 168 16.26 -2.12 -32.00
CA ARG A 168 15.78 -2.12 -33.39
C ARG A 168 16.73 -1.37 -34.33
N LEU A 169 17.26 -0.22 -33.90
CA LEU A 169 18.25 0.55 -34.66
C LEU A 169 19.55 -0.24 -34.87
N SER A 170 20.04 -0.90 -33.81
CA SER A 170 21.25 -1.73 -33.90
C SER A 170 21.05 -3.07 -34.63
N GLY A 171 19.86 -3.67 -34.59
CA GLY A 171 19.59 -5.00 -35.17
C GLY A 171 19.01 -5.00 -36.59
N SER A 172 18.32 -3.93 -37.02
CA SER A 172 17.58 -3.89 -38.30
C SER A 172 18.11 -2.85 -39.30
N LEU A 173 18.62 -1.71 -38.82
CA LEU A 173 19.10 -0.62 -39.69
C LEU A 173 20.60 -0.69 -40.00
N ALA A 174 21.38 -1.45 -39.23
CA ALA A 174 22.81 -1.65 -39.47
C ALA A 174 23.13 -2.30 -40.84
N LEU A 175 22.14 -2.96 -41.46
CA LEU A 175 22.36 -3.68 -42.72
C LEU A 175 22.00 -2.89 -43.98
N ASN A 176 21.21 -1.80 -43.93
CA ASN A 176 20.70 -1.18 -45.18
C ASN A 176 20.31 0.32 -45.16
N THR A 177 20.90 1.20 -44.36
CA THR A 177 20.68 2.65 -44.59
C THR A 177 21.80 3.54 -44.05
N ARG A 178 22.50 4.23 -44.96
CA ARG A 178 23.54 5.22 -44.66
C ARG A 178 22.92 6.52 -44.13
N GLY A 179 23.32 6.93 -42.92
CA GLY A 179 23.67 8.31 -42.54
C GLY A 179 22.55 9.33 -42.27
N GLU A 180 21.56 9.47 -43.15
CA GLU A 180 20.63 10.62 -43.13
C GLU A 180 19.24 10.23 -42.57
N ALA A 181 18.71 9.09 -43.00
CA ALA A 181 17.49 8.52 -42.42
C ALA A 181 17.66 8.18 -40.94
N GLU A 182 18.85 7.70 -40.53
CA GLU A 182 19.18 7.41 -39.14
C GLU A 182 19.26 8.70 -38.30
N ARG A 183 19.77 9.80 -38.87
CA ARG A 183 19.86 11.11 -38.19
C ARG A 183 18.50 11.77 -38.02
N ILE A 184 17.62 11.66 -39.04
CA ILE A 184 16.24 12.12 -38.99
C ILE A 184 15.45 11.30 -37.97
N LEU A 185 15.55 9.96 -37.97
CA LEU A 185 14.89 9.12 -36.97
C LEU A 185 15.41 9.41 -35.56
N LYS A 186 16.73 9.61 -35.39
CA LYS A 186 17.32 9.94 -34.09
C LYS A 186 16.83 11.30 -33.58
N ASN A 187 16.69 12.29 -34.45
CA ASN A 187 16.08 13.57 -34.10
C ASN A 187 14.59 13.44 -33.81
N GLU A 188 13.85 12.67 -34.61
CA GLU A 188 12.41 12.43 -34.46
C GLU A 188 12.10 11.66 -33.17
N VAL A 189 13.00 10.77 -32.74
CA VAL A 189 12.96 10.04 -31.46
C VAL A 189 13.25 10.94 -30.27
N ILE A 190 14.24 11.84 -30.40
CA ILE A 190 14.55 12.84 -29.37
C ILE A 190 13.41 13.85 -29.23
N THR A 191 12.68 14.16 -30.31
CA THR A 191 11.52 15.07 -30.28
C THR A 191 10.21 14.39 -29.90
N ASN A 192 10.01 13.10 -30.20
CA ASN A 192 8.75 12.40 -29.93
C ASN A 192 8.74 11.64 -28.59
N PHE A 193 9.91 11.31 -28.03
CA PHE A 193 10.02 10.73 -26.70
C PHE A 193 10.63 11.75 -25.76
N ASP A 194 9.77 12.52 -25.09
CA ASP A 194 10.18 13.58 -24.18
C ASP A 194 10.60 13.00 -22.81
N TYR A 195 11.65 12.19 -22.85
CA TYR A 195 12.26 11.57 -21.66
C TYR A 195 12.79 12.65 -20.70
N ALA A 196 13.28 13.77 -21.23
CA ALA A 196 13.72 14.90 -20.41
C ALA A 196 12.56 15.56 -19.65
N THR A 197 11.42 15.78 -20.30
CA THR A 197 10.22 16.32 -19.62
C THR A 197 9.66 15.34 -18.61
N THR A 198 9.53 14.05 -18.94
CA THR A 198 9.04 13.04 -17.97
C THR A 198 9.95 12.88 -16.74
N LEU A 199 11.28 12.97 -16.91
CA LEU A 199 12.22 13.03 -15.79
C LEU A 199 12.07 14.31 -14.95
N SER A 200 11.85 15.46 -15.60
CA SER A 200 11.60 16.73 -14.90
C SER A 200 10.33 16.64 -14.08
N GLU A 201 9.25 16.12 -14.65
CA GLU A 201 7.97 15.91 -13.97
C GLU A 201 8.10 14.96 -12.77
N LEU A 202 8.82 13.85 -12.91
CA LEU A 202 9.12 12.95 -11.79
C LEU A 202 9.87 13.67 -10.68
N ARG A 203 10.88 14.47 -11.02
CA ARG A 203 11.66 15.23 -10.05
C ARG A 203 10.79 16.25 -9.32
N ASP A 204 9.91 16.95 -10.03
CA ASP A 204 9.00 17.92 -9.44
C ASP A 204 7.95 17.25 -8.53
N ALA A 205 7.41 16.11 -8.95
CA ALA A 205 6.50 15.30 -8.15
C ALA A 205 7.17 14.77 -6.87
N ALA A 206 8.39 14.23 -6.96
CA ALA A 206 9.16 13.76 -5.81
C ALA A 206 9.47 14.91 -4.82
N ASN A 207 9.83 16.09 -5.34
CA ASN A 207 10.03 17.28 -4.51
C ASN A 207 8.73 17.71 -3.81
N ALA A 208 7.60 17.68 -4.50
CA ALA A 208 6.31 18.02 -3.92
C ALA A 208 5.89 17.03 -2.81
N SER A 209 6.08 15.74 -3.05
CA SER A 209 5.85 14.64 -2.10
C SER A 209 6.69 14.79 -0.83
N LYS A 210 7.97 15.13 -0.98
CA LYS A 210 8.88 15.44 0.14
C LYS A 210 8.44 16.66 0.94
N ARG A 211 8.02 17.74 0.27
CA ARG A 211 7.49 18.93 0.96
C ARG A 211 6.20 18.61 1.74
N ALA A 212 5.31 17.81 1.18
CA ALA A 212 4.09 17.38 1.85
C ALA A 212 4.40 16.55 3.12
N THR A 213 5.40 15.68 3.07
CA THR A 213 5.90 14.93 4.24
C THR A 213 6.36 15.89 5.35
N GLN A 214 7.16 16.89 5.00
CA GLN A 214 7.63 17.92 5.95
C GLN A 214 6.48 18.76 6.52
N GLU A 215 5.46 19.08 5.71
CA GLU A 215 4.25 19.77 6.17
C GLU A 215 3.49 18.95 7.22
N ILE A 216 3.37 17.62 7.01
CA ILE A 216 2.73 16.70 7.96
C ILE A 216 3.53 16.61 9.25
N GLU A 217 4.85 16.39 9.18
CA GLU A 217 5.73 16.32 10.36
C GLU A 217 5.67 17.60 11.18
N ARG A 218 5.65 18.76 10.51
CA ARG A 218 5.47 20.07 11.16
C ARG A 218 4.11 20.16 11.86
N SER A 219 3.04 19.68 11.22
CA SER A 219 1.71 19.71 11.82
C SER A 219 1.61 18.78 13.03
N LEU A 220 2.18 17.57 12.94
CA LEU A 220 2.32 16.64 14.07
C LEU A 220 3.12 17.24 15.21
N PHE A 221 4.21 17.96 14.92
CA PHE A 221 4.99 18.68 15.92
C PHE A 221 4.16 19.78 16.61
N ASN A 222 3.42 20.59 15.85
CA ASN A 222 2.52 21.59 16.43
C ASN A 222 1.46 20.93 17.33
N LEU A 223 0.81 19.86 16.85
CA LEU A 223 -0.16 19.11 17.64
C LEU A 223 0.45 18.57 18.93
N ARG A 224 1.68 18.03 18.88
CA ARG A 224 2.42 17.58 20.06
C ARG A 224 2.58 18.71 21.07
N LEU A 225 3.01 19.89 20.64
CA LEU A 225 3.14 21.05 21.52
C LEU A 225 1.80 21.46 22.15
N MET A 226 0.73 21.49 21.36
CA MET A 226 -0.61 21.80 21.87
C MET A 226 -1.12 20.75 22.87
N CYS A 227 -0.82 19.46 22.64
CA CYS A 227 -1.11 18.38 23.59
C CYS A 227 -0.38 18.59 24.93
N GLN A 228 0.88 19.01 24.88
CA GLN A 228 1.66 19.33 26.08
C GLN A 228 1.03 20.50 26.85
N MET A 229 0.54 21.54 26.16
CA MET A 229 -0.12 22.70 26.79
C MET A 229 -1.43 22.32 27.51
N ALA A 230 -2.13 21.29 27.04
CA ALA A 230 -3.32 20.74 27.72
C ALA A 230 -2.97 19.71 28.82
N MET A 231 -1.69 19.41 29.03
CA MET A 231 -1.24 18.43 30.01
C MET A 231 -0.68 19.11 31.27
N ASN A 232 -0.78 18.43 32.41
CA ASN A 232 -0.13 18.86 33.65
C ASN A 232 1.39 19.04 33.42
N PRO A 233 1.98 20.21 33.73
CA PRO A 233 3.41 20.48 33.61
C PRO A 233 4.33 19.38 34.16
N GLN A 234 3.94 18.71 35.24
CA GLN A 234 4.74 17.65 35.87
C GLN A 234 4.84 16.37 35.04
N MET A 235 3.88 16.15 34.13
CA MET A 235 3.84 14.97 33.28
C MET A 235 4.48 15.23 31.90
N ARG A 236 4.91 16.46 31.61
CA ARG A 236 5.40 16.89 30.29
C ARG A 236 6.78 16.35 29.96
N ASP A 237 7.02 16.12 28.67
CA ASP A 237 8.34 15.76 28.17
C ASP A 237 9.30 16.93 28.32
N LYS A 238 10.39 16.72 29.07
CA LYS A 238 11.38 17.78 29.40
C LYS A 238 12.01 18.45 28.18
N ALA A 239 12.08 17.75 27.04
CA ALA A 239 12.59 18.28 25.77
C ALA A 239 11.61 19.28 25.12
N ASP A 240 10.31 19.03 25.23
CA ASP A 240 9.26 19.86 24.60
C ASP A 240 8.87 21.07 25.45
N VAL A 241 9.13 21.02 26.76
CA VAL A 241 8.87 22.13 27.70
C VAL A 241 9.60 23.42 27.29
N LYS A 242 10.79 23.32 26.67
CA LYS A 242 11.56 24.48 26.19
C LYS A 242 11.05 25.07 24.86
N ALA A 243 10.22 24.33 24.12
CA ALA A 243 9.63 24.78 22.86
C ALA A 243 8.19 25.30 23.06
N ALA A 244 7.47 24.78 24.07
CA ALA A 244 6.12 25.19 24.45
C ALA A 244 6.06 26.48 25.30
N THR A 245 7.19 27.17 25.51
CA THR A 245 7.34 28.34 26.39
C THR A 245 6.75 29.63 25.80
N ASN A 246 5.45 29.65 25.57
CA ASN A 246 4.68 30.89 25.65
C ASN A 246 3.67 30.75 26.81
N PRO A 247 4.02 31.23 28.03
CA PRO A 247 3.21 31.05 29.24
C PRO A 247 1.76 31.52 29.08
N ASN A 248 1.52 32.53 28.22
CA ASN A 248 0.20 33.06 27.96
C ASN A 248 -0.75 32.09 27.24
N HIS A 249 -0.23 31.02 26.66
CA HIS A 249 -1.01 30.03 25.91
C HIS A 249 -1.17 28.70 26.65
N ASP A 250 -0.60 28.52 27.85
CA ASP A 250 -0.70 27.27 28.61
C ASP A 250 -2.10 27.10 29.23
N VAL A 251 -2.99 26.45 28.49
CA VAL A 251 -4.40 26.27 28.87
C VAL A 251 -4.57 25.46 30.16
N PHE A 252 -3.64 24.53 30.46
CA PHE A 252 -3.68 23.80 31.72
C PHE A 252 -3.30 24.69 32.91
N ALA A 253 -2.32 25.58 32.75
CA ALA A 253 -1.95 26.53 33.79
C ALA A 253 -3.11 27.51 34.09
N HIS A 254 -3.77 28.03 33.04
CA HIS A 254 -4.99 28.84 33.19
C HIS A 254 -6.09 28.07 33.92
N PHE A 255 -6.32 26.80 33.57
CA PHE A 255 -7.28 25.94 34.27
C PHE A 255 -6.95 25.76 35.76
N ALA A 256 -5.69 25.46 36.08
CA ALA A 256 -5.24 25.24 37.45
C ALA A 256 -5.42 26.50 38.33
N LEU A 257 -5.10 27.67 37.79
CA LEU A 257 -5.34 28.95 38.47
C LEU A 257 -6.84 29.21 38.65
N ALA A 258 -7.62 29.00 37.60
CA ALA A 258 -9.05 29.27 37.59
C ALA A 258 -9.83 28.37 38.56
N LEU A 259 -9.39 27.11 38.76
CA LEU A 259 -9.95 26.20 39.78
C LEU A 259 -9.82 26.73 41.21
N THR A 260 -8.78 27.51 41.51
CA THR A 260 -8.58 28.08 42.86
C THR A 260 -9.40 29.34 43.10
N ARG A 261 -9.84 30.02 42.02
CA ARG A 261 -10.47 31.34 42.07
C ARG A 261 -11.96 31.33 41.81
N PHE A 262 -12.46 30.39 40.98
CA PHE A 262 -13.84 30.41 40.49
C PHE A 262 -14.60 29.10 40.82
N PRO A 263 -15.60 29.14 41.72
CA PRO A 263 -16.37 27.95 42.11
C PRO A 263 -17.09 27.25 40.95
N ARG A 264 -17.52 28.00 39.91
CA ARG A 264 -18.18 27.43 38.73
C ARG A 264 -17.25 26.52 37.92
N ILE A 265 -15.96 26.83 37.87
CA ILE A 265 -14.98 26.00 37.15
C ILE A 265 -14.76 24.69 37.89
N VAL A 266 -14.87 24.70 39.23
CA VAL A 266 -14.85 23.48 40.04
C VAL A 266 -16.03 22.57 39.69
N SER A 267 -17.23 23.11 39.45
CA SER A 267 -18.40 22.30 39.11
C SER A 267 -18.35 21.68 37.71
N ILE A 268 -17.54 22.22 36.79
CA ILE A 268 -17.32 21.68 35.44
C ILE A 268 -15.94 21.04 35.26
N LYS A 269 -15.19 20.85 36.34
CA LYS A 269 -13.81 20.37 36.32
C LYS A 269 -13.64 19.09 35.50
N ASP A 270 -14.47 18.08 35.77
CA ASP A 270 -14.33 16.76 35.13
C ASP A 270 -14.56 16.83 33.62
N PHE A 271 -15.53 17.65 33.19
CA PHE A 271 -15.79 17.90 31.77
C PHE A 271 -14.58 18.52 31.06
N ILE A 272 -13.91 19.49 31.69
CA ILE A 272 -12.71 20.12 31.13
C ILE A 272 -11.51 19.17 31.13
N VAL A 273 -11.38 18.34 32.17
CA VAL A 273 -10.34 17.30 32.24
C VAL A 273 -10.53 16.26 31.14
N GLU A 274 -11.76 15.85 30.83
CA GLU A 274 -12.06 14.96 29.71
C GLU A 274 -11.68 15.57 28.36
N LEU A 275 -11.95 16.87 28.17
CA LEU A 275 -11.51 17.62 27.00
C LEU A 275 -9.98 17.62 26.87
N PHE A 276 -9.26 17.88 27.95
CA PHE A 276 -7.79 17.84 27.94
C PHE A 276 -7.25 16.45 27.62
N LYS A 277 -7.85 15.39 28.17
CA LYS A 277 -7.50 14.01 27.83
C LYS A 277 -7.72 13.73 26.34
N LEU A 278 -8.82 14.20 25.77
CA LEU A 278 -9.08 14.09 24.32
C LEU A 278 -7.97 14.74 23.50
N CYS A 279 -7.56 15.96 23.87
CA CYS A 279 -6.47 16.67 23.19
C CYS A 279 -5.15 15.92 23.34
N GLN A 280 -4.79 15.48 24.56
CA GLN A 280 -3.55 14.76 24.87
C GLN A 280 -3.37 13.48 24.03
N CYS A 281 -4.47 12.75 23.78
CA CYS A 281 -4.42 11.51 22.99
C CYS A 281 -4.30 11.73 21.47
N ALA A 282 -4.63 12.93 20.98
CA ALA A 282 -4.74 13.18 19.53
C ALA A 282 -3.40 13.01 18.80
N TYR A 283 -2.31 13.55 19.35
CA TYR A 283 -0.99 13.43 18.72
C TYR A 283 -0.56 11.98 18.54
N GLY A 284 -0.64 11.16 19.60
CA GLY A 284 -0.22 9.76 19.53
C GLY A 284 -1.01 8.95 18.51
N MET A 285 -2.32 9.20 18.42
CA MET A 285 -3.19 8.57 17.42
C MET A 285 -2.78 8.99 16.00
N PHE A 286 -2.65 10.29 15.73
CA PHE A 286 -2.31 10.78 14.39
C PHE A 286 -0.90 10.43 13.95
N ALA A 287 0.07 10.41 14.87
CA ALA A 287 1.45 10.02 14.57
C ALA A 287 1.53 8.54 14.18
N LEU A 288 0.85 7.66 14.93
CA LEU A 288 0.78 6.23 14.61
C LEU A 288 0.04 5.98 13.28
N ASP A 289 -1.03 6.74 13.03
CA ASP A 289 -1.77 6.65 11.78
C ASP A 289 -0.89 7.09 10.59
N PHE A 290 -0.13 8.17 10.74
CA PHE A 290 0.79 8.62 9.71
C PHE A 290 1.94 7.64 9.43
N ASP A 291 2.55 7.04 10.46
CA ASP A 291 3.61 6.03 10.29
C ASP A 291 3.10 4.80 9.52
N ASN A 292 1.91 4.31 9.88
CA ASN A 292 1.27 3.22 9.15
C ASN A 292 0.91 3.60 7.71
N LEU A 293 0.47 4.84 7.49
CA LEU A 293 0.18 5.33 6.15
C LEU A 293 1.45 5.40 5.30
N SER A 294 2.54 5.93 5.85
CA SER A 294 3.82 6.05 5.13
C SER A 294 4.32 4.69 4.68
N LYS A 295 4.32 3.69 5.58
CA LYS A 295 4.72 2.32 5.26
C LYS A 295 3.89 1.69 4.14
N ALA A 296 2.57 1.89 4.18
CA ALA A 296 1.68 1.37 3.14
C ALA A 296 1.88 2.09 1.79
N VAL A 297 2.18 3.39 1.81
CA VAL A 297 2.46 4.17 0.60
C VAL A 297 3.81 3.77 -0.02
N ASP A 298 4.81 3.39 0.77
CA ASP A 298 6.11 2.94 0.24
C ASP A 298 5.95 1.68 -0.64
N ALA A 299 4.97 0.81 -0.36
CA ALA A 299 4.65 -0.32 -1.22
C ALA A 299 4.16 0.09 -2.62
N ILE A 300 3.51 1.25 -2.76
CA ILE A 300 3.09 1.82 -4.05
C ILE A 300 4.30 2.22 -4.88
N ALA A 301 5.28 2.88 -4.25
CA ALA A 301 6.47 3.38 -4.95
C ALA A 301 7.29 2.24 -5.58
N ASN A 302 7.27 1.06 -4.96
CA ASN A 302 8.03 -0.10 -5.44
C ASN A 302 7.36 -0.81 -6.63
N ASN A 303 6.03 -0.76 -6.75
CA ASN A 303 5.27 -1.46 -7.79
C ASN A 303 4.13 -0.56 -8.37
N PRO A 304 4.49 0.56 -9.03
CA PRO A 304 3.52 1.57 -9.43
C PRO A 304 2.53 1.07 -10.49
N LYS A 305 2.99 0.24 -11.44
CA LYS A 305 2.13 -0.33 -12.49
C LYS A 305 1.03 -1.21 -11.90
N GLU A 306 1.43 -2.20 -11.10
CA GLU A 306 0.52 -3.15 -10.46
C GLU A 306 -0.45 -2.45 -9.51
N TYR A 307 0.00 -1.38 -8.85
CA TYR A 307 -0.87 -0.52 -8.05
C TYR A 307 -1.99 0.13 -8.88
N PHE A 308 -1.67 0.75 -10.02
CA PHE A 308 -2.68 1.42 -10.86
C PHE A 308 -3.60 0.42 -11.56
N ASP A 309 -3.06 -0.69 -12.06
CA ASP A 309 -3.87 -1.79 -12.62
C ASP A 309 -4.90 -2.27 -11.57
N ALA A 310 -4.46 -2.53 -10.33
CA ALA A 310 -5.35 -2.96 -9.25
C ALA A 310 -6.34 -1.87 -8.79
N LYS A 311 -5.95 -0.59 -8.88
CA LYS A 311 -6.83 0.53 -8.53
C LYS A 311 -7.96 0.72 -9.56
N ASP A 312 -7.66 0.53 -10.84
CA ASP A 312 -8.62 0.68 -11.93
C ASP A 312 -9.56 -0.55 -12.04
N GLU A 313 -9.05 -1.76 -11.78
CA GLU A 313 -9.82 -3.00 -11.83
C GLU A 313 -10.72 -3.22 -10.59
N ASP A 314 -10.30 -2.75 -9.41
CA ASP A 314 -11.01 -2.98 -8.15
C ASP A 314 -11.46 -1.68 -7.47
N ALA A 315 -12.68 -1.22 -7.79
CA ALA A 315 -13.32 -0.12 -7.09
C ALA A 315 -13.92 -0.53 -5.72
N ASP A 316 -14.25 -1.82 -5.53
CA ASP A 316 -14.94 -2.32 -4.33
C ASP A 316 -13.98 -2.93 -3.28
N ILE A 317 -14.07 -2.43 -2.04
CA ILE A 317 -13.33 -2.93 -0.88
C ILE A 317 -13.67 -4.41 -0.59
N LYS A 318 -14.90 -4.84 -0.85
CA LYS A 318 -15.31 -6.25 -0.63
C LYS A 318 -14.59 -7.19 -1.59
N GLY A 319 -14.55 -6.83 -2.88
CA GLY A 319 -13.78 -7.58 -3.89
C GLY A 319 -12.30 -7.69 -3.53
N LYS A 320 -11.69 -6.62 -3.02
CA LYS A 320 -10.29 -6.64 -2.56
C LYS A 320 -10.02 -7.61 -1.42
N ARG A 321 -10.92 -7.66 -0.43
CA ARG A 321 -10.80 -8.62 0.69
C ARG A 321 -10.92 -10.05 0.22
N ASP A 322 -11.82 -10.31 -0.72
CA ASP A 322 -11.99 -11.64 -1.29
C ASP A 322 -10.75 -12.06 -2.10
N LYS A 323 -10.12 -11.15 -2.85
CA LYS A 323 -8.83 -11.41 -3.52
C LYS A 323 -7.70 -11.65 -2.53
N LEU A 324 -7.56 -10.81 -1.49
CA LEU A 324 -6.55 -10.99 -0.42
C LEU A 324 -6.64 -12.38 0.22
N LYS A 325 -7.84 -12.79 0.61
CA LYS A 325 -8.10 -14.11 1.17
C LYS A 325 -7.72 -15.25 0.20
N LYS A 326 -7.87 -15.05 -1.11
CA LYS A 326 -7.46 -16.05 -2.11
C LYS A 326 -5.93 -16.12 -2.24
N TYR A 327 -5.20 -15.00 -2.17
CA TYR A 327 -3.73 -15.03 -2.11
C TYR A 327 -3.22 -15.73 -0.84
N GLU A 328 -3.80 -15.43 0.33
CA GLU A 328 -3.45 -16.05 1.62
C GLU A 328 -3.63 -17.58 1.62
N GLY A 329 -4.53 -18.11 0.79
CA GLY A 329 -4.66 -19.55 0.54
C GLY A 329 -3.69 -20.05 -0.54
N LEU A 330 -3.63 -19.36 -1.68
CA LEU A 330 -2.90 -19.83 -2.85
C LEU A 330 -1.39 -19.87 -2.62
N ILE A 331 -0.80 -18.84 -2.01
CA ILE A 331 0.65 -18.76 -1.79
C ILE A 331 1.15 -19.93 -0.92
N PRO A 332 0.60 -20.20 0.29
CA PRO A 332 1.04 -21.33 1.10
C PRO A 332 0.81 -22.69 0.42
N PHE A 333 -0.24 -22.82 -0.39
CA PHE A 333 -0.47 -24.04 -1.17
C PHE A 333 0.67 -24.26 -2.17
N LEU A 334 1.06 -23.24 -2.94
CA LEU A 334 2.12 -23.35 -3.94
C LEU A 334 3.49 -23.61 -3.31
N GLU A 335 3.78 -22.99 -2.17
CA GLU A 335 5.00 -23.27 -1.41
C GLU A 335 5.05 -24.73 -0.95
N SER A 336 3.93 -25.25 -0.44
CA SER A 336 3.82 -26.65 0.00
C SER A 336 3.90 -27.63 -1.17
N ALA A 337 3.28 -27.30 -2.31
CA ALA A 337 3.31 -28.10 -3.52
C ALA A 337 4.71 -28.12 -4.17
N HIS A 338 5.40 -26.97 -4.16
CA HIS A 338 6.78 -26.85 -4.61
C HIS A 338 7.73 -27.68 -3.74
N ALA A 339 7.59 -27.61 -2.40
CA ALA A 339 8.36 -28.47 -1.50
C ALA A 339 8.09 -29.97 -1.74
N SER A 340 6.84 -30.33 -2.04
CA SER A 340 6.46 -31.70 -2.37
C SER A 340 7.13 -32.18 -3.67
N MET A 341 7.28 -31.31 -4.68
CA MET A 341 8.03 -31.63 -5.90
C MET A 341 9.51 -31.90 -5.62
N ALA A 342 10.16 -31.08 -4.79
CA ALA A 342 11.57 -31.22 -4.44
C ALA A 342 11.85 -32.55 -3.70
N SER A 343 10.93 -32.99 -2.85
CA SER A 343 11.02 -34.26 -2.12
C SER A 343 10.64 -35.51 -2.95
N GLY A 344 9.86 -35.32 -4.03
CA GLY A 344 9.25 -36.39 -4.82
C GLY A 344 9.81 -36.56 -6.23
N GLN A 345 11.09 -36.22 -6.45
CA GLN A 345 11.72 -36.20 -7.79
C GLN A 345 11.52 -37.52 -8.56
N ASP A 346 11.56 -38.67 -7.89
CA ASP A 346 11.41 -40.01 -8.52
C ASP A 346 9.96 -40.52 -8.68
N ALA A 347 8.95 -39.80 -8.19
CA ALA A 347 7.56 -40.24 -8.32
C ALA A 347 7.04 -40.13 -9.77
N ALA A 348 6.29 -41.12 -10.25
CA ALA A 348 5.60 -41.04 -11.54
C ALA A 348 4.54 -39.92 -11.55
N PHE A 349 4.30 -39.30 -12.70
CA PHE A 349 3.37 -38.17 -12.86
C PHE A 349 1.97 -38.42 -12.27
N GLY A 350 1.37 -39.60 -12.52
CA GLY A 350 0.05 -39.94 -11.97
C GLY A 350 0.01 -40.01 -10.44
N LYS A 351 1.09 -40.48 -9.79
CA LYS A 351 1.19 -40.47 -8.33
C LYS A 351 1.30 -39.04 -7.81
N PHE A 352 2.09 -38.19 -8.48
CA PHE A 352 2.22 -36.78 -8.14
C PHE A 352 0.90 -36.02 -8.28
N SER A 353 0.18 -36.19 -9.39
CA SER A 353 -1.14 -35.59 -9.59
C SER A 353 -2.11 -35.94 -8.46
N LYS A 354 -2.14 -37.22 -8.04
CA LYS A 354 -2.96 -37.68 -6.92
C LYS A 354 -2.53 -37.04 -5.60
N GLN A 355 -1.21 -36.98 -5.33
CA GLN A 355 -0.67 -36.32 -4.14
C GLN A 355 -1.05 -34.84 -4.07
N ILE A 356 -1.08 -34.12 -5.20
CA ILE A 356 -1.53 -32.73 -5.23
C ILE A 356 -3.03 -32.60 -4.92
N SER A 357 -3.88 -33.51 -5.43
CA SER A 357 -5.30 -33.54 -5.04
C SER A 357 -5.51 -33.84 -3.55
N GLU A 358 -4.71 -34.74 -2.98
CA GLU A 358 -4.72 -35.02 -1.54
C GLU A 358 -4.25 -33.79 -0.74
N LEU A 359 -3.19 -33.11 -1.20
CA LEU A 359 -2.69 -31.87 -0.59
C LEU A 359 -3.78 -30.78 -0.58
N MET A 360 -4.48 -30.58 -1.70
CA MET A 360 -5.58 -29.61 -1.83
C MET A 360 -6.74 -29.89 -0.86
N THR A 361 -6.97 -31.16 -0.48
CA THR A 361 -8.10 -31.59 0.36
C THR A 361 -7.72 -31.76 1.84
N THR A 362 -6.49 -31.38 2.22
CA THR A 362 -6.00 -31.46 3.60
C THR A 362 -6.89 -30.63 4.52
N LYS A 363 -7.44 -31.28 5.57
CA LYS A 363 -8.26 -30.60 6.58
C LYS A 363 -7.41 -29.61 7.38
N ASP A 364 -7.99 -28.46 7.72
CA ASP A 364 -7.37 -27.36 8.47
C ASP A 364 -6.15 -26.70 7.80
N ALA A 365 -5.91 -26.97 6.52
CA ALA A 365 -4.87 -26.29 5.76
C ALA A 365 -5.20 -24.80 5.55
N ARG A 366 -4.17 -23.96 5.39
CA ARG A 366 -4.33 -22.52 5.13
C ARG A 366 -5.13 -22.22 3.84
N TRP A 367 -5.17 -23.17 2.89
CA TRP A 367 -5.92 -23.08 1.63
C TRP A 367 -7.27 -23.82 1.66
N ALA A 368 -7.73 -24.30 2.81
CA ALA A 368 -8.96 -25.09 2.89
C ALA A 368 -10.20 -24.35 2.35
N HIS A 369 -10.24 -23.02 2.46
CA HIS A 369 -11.33 -22.20 1.94
C HIS A 369 -11.33 -22.01 0.41
N ILE A 370 -10.23 -22.36 -0.27
CA ILE A 370 -10.12 -22.31 -1.74
C ILE A 370 -9.97 -23.71 -2.37
N SER A 371 -10.06 -24.78 -1.58
CA SER A 371 -9.75 -26.15 -2.02
C SER A 371 -10.60 -26.62 -3.20
N GLU A 372 -11.89 -26.30 -3.19
CA GLU A 372 -12.81 -26.69 -4.27
C GLU A 372 -12.45 -26.00 -5.59
N SER A 373 -12.23 -24.68 -5.55
CA SER A 373 -11.80 -23.91 -6.71
C SER A 373 -10.42 -24.34 -7.23
N LEU A 374 -9.48 -24.69 -6.34
CA LEU A 374 -8.18 -25.26 -6.72
C LEU A 374 -8.31 -26.62 -7.41
N LEU A 375 -9.21 -27.48 -6.95
CA LEU A 375 -9.47 -28.77 -7.57
C LEU A 375 -10.06 -28.60 -8.97
N MET A 376 -11.01 -27.69 -9.16
CA MET A 376 -11.59 -27.40 -10.47
C MET A 376 -10.53 -26.87 -11.45
N ALA A 377 -9.68 -25.93 -10.98
CA ALA A 377 -8.56 -25.41 -11.76
C ALA A 377 -7.55 -26.51 -12.13
N LYS A 378 -7.30 -27.47 -11.22
CA LYS A 378 -6.44 -28.63 -11.51
C LYS A 378 -7.04 -29.53 -12.58
N VAL A 379 -8.34 -29.83 -12.50
CA VAL A 379 -9.03 -30.67 -13.49
C VAL A 379 -8.97 -30.02 -14.88
N ALA A 380 -9.21 -28.71 -14.97
CA ALA A 380 -9.07 -27.96 -16.21
C ALA A 380 -7.62 -28.00 -16.74
N ALA A 381 -6.64 -27.81 -15.87
CA ALA A 381 -5.22 -27.88 -16.22
C ALA A 381 -4.82 -29.27 -16.71
N GLU A 382 -5.27 -30.35 -16.05
CA GLU A 382 -5.00 -31.72 -16.46
C GLU A 382 -5.57 -32.02 -17.84
N ALA A 383 -6.81 -31.62 -18.10
CA ALA A 383 -7.45 -31.79 -19.40
C ALA A 383 -6.62 -31.13 -20.52
N ASP A 384 -6.20 -29.87 -20.32
CA ASP A 384 -5.39 -29.11 -21.29
C ASP A 384 -3.96 -29.66 -21.43
N LEU A 385 -3.38 -30.24 -20.37
CA LEU A 385 -2.06 -30.88 -20.42
C LEU A 385 -2.12 -32.19 -21.23
N THR A 386 -3.17 -33.00 -21.04
CA THR A 386 -3.38 -34.23 -21.84
C THR A 386 -3.63 -33.96 -23.31
N THR A 387 -4.44 -32.95 -23.66
CA THR A 387 -4.69 -32.61 -25.07
C THR A 387 -3.42 -32.12 -25.76
N ARG A 388 -2.59 -31.32 -25.09
CA ARG A 388 -1.32 -30.80 -25.64
C ARG A 388 -0.22 -31.84 -25.74
N LEU A 389 -0.16 -32.80 -24.81
CA LEU A 389 0.78 -33.93 -24.87
C LEU A 389 0.41 -34.94 -25.96
N ASN A 390 -0.88 -35.08 -26.29
CA ASN A 390 -1.36 -35.97 -27.35
C ASN A 390 -1.31 -35.34 -28.75
N ALA A 391 -1.10 -34.02 -28.84
CA ALA A 391 -1.00 -33.27 -30.10
C ALA A 391 0.46 -32.97 -30.52
N ALA A 392 1.43 -33.30 -29.67
CA ALA A 392 2.86 -33.27 -29.95
C ALA A 392 3.36 -34.70 -30.23
#